data_AF-A0A352C5Y8-F1
#
_entry.id   AF-A0A352C5Y8-F1
#
_cell.length_a   1.000
_cell.length_b   1.000
_cell.length_c   1.000
_cell.angle_alpha   90.00
_cell.angle_beta   90.00
_cell.angle_gamma   90.00
#
_symmetry.space_group_name_H-M   'P 1'
#
loop_
_entity.id
_entity.type
_entity.pdbx_description
1 polymer ?
#
loop_
_entity_poly.entity_id
_entity_poly.type
_entity_poly.pdbx_seq_one_letter_code
_entity_poly.pdbx_strand_id
1 'polypeptide(L)'
;QWCAITHSSDYYDFLYQNALGLIDKGLAYVDASTPEEMKNMRGTLQEPGKNSPYRDTPIAKNRDLFERMKAGEFPDGQYVLRAKIDMASPNINMRDPVLYRIRHVPHPRTGNDWCIYPMYDYAHPLCDAIEYITHSLCTLEFQDHRPLYNWFIEHGQVPAKPEQTEFSRLNLSHTVTSKRKLRQLVEEQFVEAWDDPRLPTIRGMRKRGYPPEALRKFSEIVGISRSDSIIDMSILEECVREILNAKSLRYMAVIDPVKVVITNFPEEEILNFVTLNTQDPDAPKRNVHLTKEIYIERSDFMAEPSKDFFRLAPAKEVRLRHNYIIQCNNFELDDKGEVKVIYATADLNTLGKNPEGRKVKGVIHWVSANRNVPLAVTFYDRLFNHENPASLDDFTNYLNPNSKTYGTALAEIAVSDLAMNEVVQFERVGYFKKMTDQEFHRVVDLKSTWEKIKQG
;
A
#
# COMPACT_ATOMS: atom_id res chain seq x y z
N GLN A 1 4.46 -1.65 18.58
CA GLN A 1 4.65 -0.63 19.63
C GLN A 1 6.13 -0.30 19.66
N TRP A 2 6.49 0.97 19.80
CA TRP A 2 7.89 1.39 19.96
C TRP A 2 8.20 1.61 21.45
N CYS A 3 9.47 1.46 21.83
CA CYS A 3 9.93 1.78 23.19
C CYS A 3 9.97 3.30 23.42
N ALA A 4 10.49 4.04 22.44
CA ALA A 4 10.57 5.50 22.45
C ALA A 4 10.41 6.07 21.03
N ILE A 5 9.98 7.33 20.92
CA ILE A 5 10.06 8.10 19.67
C ILE A 5 11.30 8.99 19.79
N THR A 6 12.25 8.80 18.90
CA THR A 6 13.49 9.56 18.86
C THR A 6 13.65 10.27 17.51
N HIS A 7 14.46 11.31 17.48
CA HIS A 7 14.81 12.03 16.27
C HIS A 7 16.32 12.26 16.28
N SER A 8 16.99 12.08 15.14
CA SER A 8 18.44 12.36 15.06
C SER A 8 18.81 13.79 15.48
N SER A 9 17.88 14.74 15.37
CA SER A 9 18.06 16.11 15.85
C SER A 9 18.16 16.24 17.37
N ASP A 10 17.62 15.27 18.11
CA ASP A 10 17.72 15.23 19.57
C ASP A 10 19.18 14.96 20.00
N TYR A 11 20.05 14.55 19.08
CA TYR A 11 21.46 14.20 19.33
C TYR A 11 22.47 15.14 18.65
N TYR A 12 22.06 16.29 18.12
CA TYR A 12 22.98 17.19 17.40
C TYR A 12 24.19 17.65 18.23
N ASP A 13 24.00 17.88 19.53
CA ASP A 13 25.13 18.20 20.42
C ASP A 13 26.10 17.01 20.55
N PHE A 14 25.59 15.79 20.74
CA PHE A 14 26.42 14.58 20.79
C PHE A 14 27.21 14.35 19.50
N LEU A 15 26.54 14.52 18.35
CA LEU A 15 27.18 14.43 17.04
C LEU A 15 28.25 15.52 16.87
N TYR A 16 27.97 16.76 17.30
CA TYR A 16 28.94 17.85 17.21
C TYR A 16 30.17 17.61 18.09
N GLN A 17 29.99 17.13 19.33
CA GLN A 17 31.10 16.78 20.22
C GLN A 17 31.93 15.62 19.67
N ASN A 18 31.29 14.61 19.07
CA ASN A 18 32.01 13.54 18.39
C ASN A 18 32.85 14.06 17.22
N ALA A 19 32.33 15.00 16.44
CA ALA A 19 33.05 15.61 15.32
C ALA A 19 34.29 16.38 15.79
N LEU A 20 34.16 17.14 16.88
CA LEU A 20 35.31 17.78 17.54
C LEU A 20 36.34 16.73 17.99
N GLY A 21 35.89 15.62 18.61
CA GLY A 21 36.77 14.53 19.00
C GLY A 21 37.50 13.86 17.82
N LEU A 22 36.89 13.77 16.64
CA LEU A 22 37.56 13.30 15.42
C LEU A 22 38.61 14.31 14.92
N ILE A 23 38.31 15.61 14.98
CA ILE A 23 39.28 16.67 14.64
C ILE A 23 40.49 16.59 15.58
N ASP A 24 40.26 16.46 16.89
CA ASP A 24 41.32 16.39 17.91
C ASP A 24 42.23 15.17 17.72
N LYS A 25 41.69 14.06 17.17
CA LYS A 25 42.46 12.87 16.78
C LYS A 25 43.16 13.00 15.41
N GLY A 26 42.98 14.10 14.69
CA GLY A 26 43.47 14.29 13.33
C GLY A 26 42.71 13.48 12.27
N LEU A 27 41.55 12.93 12.62
CA LEU A 27 40.71 12.05 11.79
C LEU A 27 39.59 12.81 11.05
N ALA A 28 39.55 14.13 11.17
CA ALA A 28 38.65 14.99 10.41
C ALA A 28 39.32 16.34 10.11
N TYR A 29 38.90 17.00 9.01
CA TYR A 29 39.41 18.30 8.59
C TYR A 29 38.34 19.11 7.87
N VAL A 30 38.48 20.44 7.93
CA VAL A 30 37.59 21.37 7.21
C VAL A 30 38.12 21.53 5.78
N ASP A 31 37.24 21.31 4.81
CA ASP A 31 37.53 21.41 3.39
C ASP A 31 36.79 22.62 2.80
N ALA A 32 37.51 23.46 2.06
CA ALA A 32 36.97 24.63 1.36
C ALA A 32 36.75 24.37 -0.14
N SER A 33 37.04 23.15 -0.61
CA SER A 33 36.84 22.80 -2.00
C SER A 33 35.36 22.84 -2.39
N THR A 34 35.10 23.30 -3.61
CA THR A 34 33.75 23.33 -4.15
C THR A 34 33.19 21.91 -4.34
N PRO A 35 31.86 21.73 -4.44
CA PRO A 35 31.28 20.42 -4.73
C PRO A 35 31.82 19.75 -6.00
N GLU A 36 32.15 20.54 -7.03
CA GLU A 36 32.74 20.04 -8.28
C GLU A 36 34.20 19.59 -8.08
N GLU A 37 35.01 20.38 -7.36
CA GLU A 37 36.38 20.00 -7.01
C GLU A 37 36.40 18.73 -6.16
N MET A 38 35.54 18.62 -5.14
CA MET A 38 35.41 17.42 -4.32
C MET A 38 35.03 16.20 -5.16
N LYS A 39 34.10 16.35 -6.11
CA LYS A 39 33.70 15.28 -7.02
C LYS A 39 34.89 14.83 -7.89
N ASN A 40 35.64 15.77 -8.45
CA ASN A 40 36.81 15.48 -9.28
C ASN A 40 37.95 14.82 -8.47
N MET A 41 38.17 15.27 -7.23
CA MET A 41 39.15 14.68 -6.32
C MET A 41 38.74 13.29 -5.81
N ARG A 42 37.44 12.97 -5.77
CA ARG A 42 36.95 11.67 -5.31
C ARG A 42 37.38 10.52 -6.22
N GLY A 43 37.73 10.79 -7.48
CA GLY A 43 38.06 9.77 -8.48
C GLY A 43 36.83 8.98 -8.93
N THR A 44 37.06 7.82 -9.53
CA THR A 44 36.01 6.93 -10.04
C THR A 44 36.12 5.53 -9.42
N LEU A 45 35.26 4.60 -9.84
CA LEU A 45 35.39 3.19 -9.46
C LEU A 45 36.69 2.54 -9.99
N GLN A 46 37.33 3.15 -11.00
CA GLN A 46 38.56 2.65 -11.62
C GLN A 46 39.78 3.46 -11.21
N GLU A 47 39.60 4.76 -10.96
CA GLU A 47 40.70 5.68 -10.64
C GLU A 47 40.68 6.09 -9.15
N PRO A 48 41.82 6.03 -8.45
CA PRO A 48 41.91 6.45 -7.05
C PRO A 48 41.65 7.95 -6.91
N GLY A 49 41.16 8.35 -5.74
CA GLY A 49 40.99 9.75 -5.39
C GLY A 49 42.31 10.45 -5.07
N LYS A 50 42.25 11.78 -4.98
CA LYS A 50 43.37 12.66 -4.63
C LYS A 50 43.06 13.41 -3.34
N ASN A 51 44.07 13.59 -2.49
CA ASN A 51 43.92 14.37 -1.27
C ASN A 51 43.51 15.81 -1.58
N SER A 52 42.58 16.34 -0.78
CA SER A 52 42.27 17.77 -0.78
C SER A 52 43.51 18.58 -0.38
N PRO A 53 43.74 19.77 -0.96
CA PRO A 53 44.81 20.67 -0.52
C PRO A 53 44.66 21.10 0.95
N TYR A 54 43.45 20.96 1.51
CA TYR A 54 43.15 21.30 2.90
C TYR A 54 43.31 20.11 3.87
N ARG A 55 43.59 18.90 3.37
CA ARG A 55 43.62 17.65 4.15
C ARG A 55 44.61 17.68 5.32
N ASP A 56 45.75 18.32 5.11
CA ASP A 56 46.83 18.42 6.10
C ASP A 56 46.80 19.73 6.90
N THR A 57 45.68 20.43 6.90
CA THR A 57 45.45 21.59 7.78
C THR A 57 45.69 21.20 9.24
N PRO A 58 46.44 22.00 10.02
CA PRO A 58 46.69 21.71 11.44
C PRO A 58 45.40 21.57 12.26
N ILE A 59 45.41 20.66 13.24
CA ILE A 59 44.25 20.36 14.11
C ILE A 59 43.62 21.62 14.72
N ALA A 60 44.44 22.51 15.29
CA ALA A 60 43.98 23.76 15.90
C ALA A 60 43.20 24.65 14.91
N LYS A 61 43.63 24.70 13.64
CA LYS A 61 42.95 25.48 12.60
C LYS A 61 41.66 24.81 12.14
N ASN A 62 41.63 23.49 12.02
CA ASN A 62 40.38 22.77 11.74
C ASN A 62 39.33 22.97 12.84
N ARG A 63 39.78 22.96 14.10
CA ARG A 63 38.91 23.21 15.25
C ARG A 63 38.30 24.61 15.21
N ASP A 64 39.12 25.65 15.07
CA ASP A 64 38.66 27.04 14.93
C ASP A 64 37.63 27.19 13.79
N LEU A 65 37.97 26.68 12.60
CA LEU A 65 37.08 26.76 11.45
C LEU A 65 35.75 26.05 11.71
N PHE A 66 35.75 24.86 12.30
CA PHE A 66 34.52 24.11 12.56
C PHE A 66 33.63 24.77 13.63
N GLU A 67 34.23 25.36 14.67
CA GLU A 67 33.50 26.16 15.67
C GLU A 67 32.85 27.40 15.02
N ARG A 68 33.55 28.09 14.12
CA ARG A 68 33.03 29.24 13.35
C ARG A 68 31.96 28.85 12.33
N MET A 69 32.07 27.66 11.74
CA MET A 69 31.00 27.07 10.91
C MET A 69 29.71 26.89 11.72
N LYS A 70 29.79 26.38 12.96
CA LYS A 70 28.63 26.27 13.86
C LYS A 70 28.08 27.65 14.28
N ALA A 71 28.95 28.64 14.42
CA ALA A 71 28.56 30.01 14.75
C ALA A 71 27.86 30.77 13.59
N GLY A 72 27.79 30.18 12.39
CA GLY A 72 27.11 30.78 11.23
C GLY A 72 27.92 31.88 10.54
N GLU A 73 29.25 31.92 10.72
CA GLU A 73 30.09 32.96 10.14
C GLU A 73 30.23 32.84 8.60
N PHE A 74 30.03 31.64 8.05
CA PHE A 74 30.27 31.36 6.64
C PHE A 74 28.97 31.03 5.89
N PRO A 75 28.78 31.48 4.64
CA PRO A 75 27.66 31.11 3.79
C PRO A 75 27.58 29.61 3.46
N ASP A 76 26.40 29.20 3.00
CA ASP A 76 26.11 27.83 2.56
C ASP A 76 27.12 27.34 1.52
N GLY A 77 27.63 26.12 1.74
CA GLY A 77 28.54 25.46 0.81
C GLY A 77 29.99 25.97 0.79
N GLN A 78 30.34 27.01 1.57
CA GLN A 78 31.73 27.49 1.62
C GLN A 78 32.68 26.49 2.27
N TYR A 79 32.23 25.82 3.33
CA TYR A 79 33.02 24.80 4.02
C TYR A 79 32.20 23.55 4.31
N VAL A 80 32.89 22.43 4.35
CA VAL A 80 32.38 21.16 4.86
C VAL A 80 33.39 20.54 5.82
N LEU A 81 32.91 19.79 6.81
CA LEU A 81 33.79 18.92 7.60
C LEU A 81 33.85 17.56 6.91
N ARG A 82 35.05 17.02 6.69
CA ARG A 82 35.26 15.69 6.10
C ARG A 82 36.00 14.77 7.07
N ALA A 83 35.70 13.48 7.03
CA ALA A 83 36.55 12.48 7.66
C ALA A 83 37.88 12.39 6.90
N LYS A 84 38.95 12.06 7.62
CA LYS A 84 40.27 11.75 7.07
C LYS A 84 40.47 10.26 7.14
N ILE A 85 40.20 9.56 6.04
CA ILE A 85 40.24 8.10 5.95
C ILE A 85 41.26 7.73 4.87
N ASP A 86 40.81 7.32 3.68
CA ASP A 86 41.69 6.87 2.60
C ASP A 86 41.12 7.25 1.22
N MET A 87 41.75 8.22 0.57
CA MET A 87 41.37 8.67 -0.77
C MET A 87 41.63 7.62 -1.86
N ALA A 88 42.49 6.63 -1.62
CA ALA A 88 42.77 5.54 -2.55
C ALA A 88 41.89 4.30 -2.33
N SER A 89 40.97 4.33 -1.36
CA SER A 89 40.15 3.17 -1.02
C SER A 89 39.34 2.67 -2.23
N PRO A 90 39.22 1.35 -2.45
CA PRO A 90 38.32 0.80 -3.47
C PRO A 90 36.85 1.10 -3.15
N ASN A 91 36.51 1.33 -1.88
CA ASN A 91 35.19 1.77 -1.48
C ASN A 91 35.11 3.30 -1.53
N ILE A 92 34.28 3.82 -2.45
CA ILE A 92 34.07 5.26 -2.66
C ILE A 92 33.53 5.98 -1.42
N ASN A 93 32.84 5.28 -0.52
CA ASN A 93 32.33 5.85 0.73
C ASN A 93 33.45 6.10 1.75
N MET A 94 34.59 5.40 1.64
CA MET A 94 35.76 5.59 2.51
C MET A 94 36.69 6.70 2.03
N ARG A 95 36.39 7.35 0.89
CA ARG A 95 37.20 8.44 0.32
C ARG A 95 36.84 9.78 0.94
N ASP A 96 37.35 10.02 2.14
CA ASP A 96 37.15 11.23 2.96
C ASP A 96 35.69 11.77 2.88
N PRO A 97 34.69 11.02 3.36
CA PRO A 97 33.29 11.41 3.26
C PRO A 97 32.99 12.69 4.05
N VAL A 98 31.98 13.45 3.59
CA VAL A 98 31.51 14.65 4.27
C VAL A 98 30.73 14.26 5.54
N LEU A 99 31.06 14.90 6.66
CA LEU A 99 30.42 14.73 7.97
C LEU A 99 29.35 15.81 8.21
N TYR A 100 29.69 17.06 7.92
CA TYR A 100 28.82 18.22 8.12
C TYR A 100 28.87 19.16 6.91
N ARG A 101 27.73 19.80 6.64
CA ARG A 101 27.61 20.91 5.69
C ARG A 101 26.94 22.10 6.34
N ILE A 102 27.28 23.29 5.86
CA ILE A 102 26.58 24.53 6.21
C ILE A 102 25.28 24.62 5.41
N ARG A 103 24.19 24.95 6.10
CA ARG A 103 22.89 25.27 5.50
C ARG A 103 22.08 26.18 6.43
N HIS A 104 21.81 27.42 6.01
CA HIS A 104 21.02 28.38 6.77
C HIS A 104 19.52 28.20 6.50
N VAL A 105 18.95 27.10 7.01
CA VAL A 105 17.52 26.81 6.91
C VAL A 105 16.99 26.41 8.29
N PRO A 106 15.83 26.93 8.73
CA PRO A 106 15.22 26.51 10.00
C PRO A 106 14.93 25.01 10.01
N HIS A 107 15.36 24.32 11.06
CA HIS A 107 15.02 22.92 11.28
C HIS A 107 13.64 22.81 11.94
N PRO A 108 12.78 21.85 11.53
CA PRO A 108 11.42 21.72 12.09
C PRO A 108 11.34 21.52 13.60
N ARG A 109 12.42 21.02 14.25
CA ARG A 109 12.46 20.76 15.70
C ARG A 109 13.39 21.68 16.48
N THR A 110 14.51 22.08 15.88
CA THR A 110 15.59 22.82 16.56
C THR A 110 15.69 24.27 16.07
N GLY A 111 14.69 24.74 15.31
CA GLY A 111 14.61 26.12 14.84
C GLY A 111 15.89 26.57 14.14
N ASN A 112 16.46 27.67 14.62
CA ASN A 112 17.67 28.29 14.10
C ASN A 112 18.91 28.02 14.96
N ASP A 113 18.85 27.06 15.89
CA ASP A 113 19.95 26.76 16.82
C ASP A 113 21.17 26.15 16.09
N TRP A 114 20.96 25.66 14.86
CA TRP A 114 21.98 25.03 14.03
C TRP A 114 21.96 25.57 12.61
N CYS A 115 23.14 25.92 12.10
CA CYS A 115 23.38 26.24 10.69
C CYS A 115 24.33 25.22 10.01
N ILE A 116 24.79 24.21 10.76
CA ILE A 116 25.50 23.06 10.23
C ILE A 116 24.71 21.79 10.50
N TYR A 117 24.60 20.92 9.51
CA TYR A 117 23.81 19.70 9.60
C TYR A 117 24.64 18.46 9.27
N PRO A 118 24.52 17.39 10.07
CA PRO A 118 25.28 16.17 9.84
C PRO A 118 24.75 15.42 8.60
N MET A 119 25.65 14.71 7.93
CA MET A 119 25.33 13.82 6.82
C MET A 119 24.82 12.47 7.34
N TYR A 120 24.05 11.74 6.52
CA TYR A 120 23.45 10.45 6.88
C TYR A 120 24.48 9.46 7.44
N ASP A 121 25.56 9.21 6.70
CA ASP A 121 26.58 8.22 7.08
C ASP A 121 27.32 8.56 8.38
N TYR A 122 27.31 9.83 8.77
CA TYR A 122 27.88 10.27 10.04
C TYR A 122 26.88 10.15 11.19
N ALA A 123 25.66 10.63 10.98
CA ALA A 123 24.62 10.62 12.01
C ALA A 123 24.14 9.21 12.35
N HIS A 124 23.92 8.36 11.34
CA HIS A 124 23.29 7.04 11.48
C HIS A 124 24.01 6.13 12.49
N PRO A 125 25.31 5.77 12.33
CA PRO A 125 26.02 4.93 13.30
C PRO A 125 26.10 5.53 14.71
N LEU A 126 26.25 6.85 14.82
CA LEU A 126 26.38 7.52 16.11
C LEU A 126 25.04 7.59 16.85
N CYS A 127 23.93 7.74 16.13
CA CYS A 127 22.58 7.68 16.69
C CYS A 127 22.25 6.25 17.15
N ASP A 128 22.58 5.24 16.33
CA ASP A 128 22.42 3.84 16.73
C ASP A 128 23.22 3.53 18.01
N ALA A 129 24.44 4.07 18.10
CA ALA A 129 25.29 3.83 19.26
C ALA A 129 24.80 4.53 20.53
N ILE A 130 24.36 5.80 20.47
CA ILE A 130 23.84 6.50 21.65
C ILE A 130 22.50 5.92 22.13
N GLU A 131 21.71 5.34 21.23
CA GLU A 131 20.47 4.63 21.55
C GLU A 131 20.68 3.18 22.01
N TYR A 132 21.93 2.71 22.10
CA TYR A 132 22.27 1.32 22.44
C TYR A 132 21.60 0.29 21.52
N ILE A 133 21.45 0.63 20.24
CA ILE A 133 20.99 -0.32 19.22
C ILE A 133 21.95 -1.50 19.18
N THR A 134 21.40 -2.71 19.08
CA THR A 134 22.20 -3.94 18.93
C THR A 134 22.34 -4.31 17.46
N HIS A 135 21.23 -4.29 16.72
CA HIS A 135 21.16 -4.66 15.31
C HIS A 135 20.52 -3.51 14.53
N SER A 136 21.32 -2.81 13.73
CA SER A 136 20.87 -1.75 12.83
C SER A 136 20.46 -2.40 11.50
N LEU A 137 19.14 -2.54 11.29
CA LEU A 137 18.60 -3.22 10.12
C LEU A 137 18.31 -2.21 9.00
N CYS A 138 18.98 -2.32 7.86
CA CYS A 138 18.78 -1.44 6.71
C CYS A 138 18.68 -2.22 5.38
N THR A 139 18.44 -1.52 4.28
CA THR A 139 18.34 -2.17 2.97
C THR A 139 19.72 -2.35 2.30
N LEU A 140 19.82 -3.26 1.32
CA LEU A 140 21.07 -3.61 0.61
C LEU A 140 21.80 -2.42 -0.03
N GLU A 141 21.13 -1.30 -0.32
CA GLU A 141 21.78 -0.10 -0.85
C GLU A 141 22.82 0.50 0.11
N PHE A 142 22.72 0.18 1.41
CA PHE A 142 23.67 0.62 2.43
C PHE A 142 24.77 -0.40 2.73
N GLN A 143 24.85 -1.51 1.97
CA GLN A 143 25.89 -2.53 2.17
C GLN A 143 27.30 -1.94 2.00
N ASP A 144 27.52 -1.14 0.96
CA ASP A 144 28.80 -0.46 0.73
C ASP A 144 29.06 0.69 1.70
N HIS A 145 28.07 1.08 2.49
CA HIS A 145 28.19 2.08 3.56
C HIS A 145 28.63 1.44 4.89
N ARG A 146 28.48 0.13 5.07
CA ARG A 146 28.86 -0.57 6.31
C ARG A 146 30.33 -0.37 6.72
N PRO A 147 31.33 -0.39 5.82
CA PRO A 147 32.71 -0.10 6.22
C PRO A 147 32.88 1.28 6.85
N LEU A 148 32.15 2.28 6.34
CA LEU A 148 32.15 3.63 6.88
C LEU A 148 31.38 3.71 8.21
N TYR A 149 30.24 3.02 8.30
CA TYR A 149 29.51 2.85 9.56
C TYR A 149 30.43 2.31 10.67
N ASN A 150 31.13 1.21 10.40
CA ASN A 150 32.05 0.58 11.34
C ASN A 150 33.22 1.51 11.72
N TRP A 151 33.74 2.28 10.75
CA TRP A 151 34.80 3.26 11.01
C TRP A 151 34.37 4.30 12.06
N PHE A 152 33.14 4.82 11.97
CA PHE A 152 32.63 5.76 12.98
C PHE A 152 32.41 5.12 14.35
N ILE A 153 31.97 3.86 14.41
CA ILE A 153 31.84 3.12 15.67
C ILE A 153 33.20 2.87 16.33
N GLU A 154 34.24 2.61 15.54
CA GLU A 154 35.60 2.35 16.05
C GLU A 154 36.30 3.64 16.52
N HIS A 155 36.14 4.74 15.78
CA HIS A 155 36.90 5.97 16.03
C HIS A 155 36.12 7.02 16.83
N GLY A 156 34.79 6.91 16.89
CA GLY A 156 33.91 7.79 17.65
C GLY A 156 33.98 7.57 19.16
N GLN A 157 33.52 8.56 19.92
CA GLN A 157 33.29 8.45 21.36
C GLN A 157 31.85 7.99 21.57
N VAL A 158 31.63 6.68 21.41
CA VAL A 158 30.31 6.07 21.44
C VAL A 158 30.10 5.15 22.64
N PRO A 159 28.88 5.07 23.20
CA PRO A 159 28.61 4.25 24.38
C PRO A 159 28.27 2.79 24.05
N ALA A 160 28.02 2.47 22.78
CA ALA A 160 27.71 1.12 22.29
C ALA A 160 28.32 0.85 20.91
N LYS A 161 28.34 -0.42 20.51
CA LYS A 161 28.86 -0.88 19.20
C LYS A 161 27.78 -1.66 18.44
N PRO A 162 26.77 -0.98 17.86
CA PRO A 162 25.73 -1.61 17.04
C PRO A 162 26.31 -2.31 15.81
N GLU A 163 25.67 -3.39 15.37
CA GLU A 163 26.03 -4.09 14.14
C GLU A 163 25.01 -3.81 13.01
N GLN A 164 25.49 -3.34 11.86
CA GLN A 164 24.64 -3.14 10.68
C GLN A 164 24.40 -4.45 9.95
N THR A 165 23.13 -4.77 9.68
CA THR A 165 22.70 -5.93 8.90
C THR A 165 21.75 -5.49 7.79
N GLU A 166 22.05 -5.90 6.56
CA GLU A 166 21.26 -5.51 5.39
C GLU A 166 20.31 -6.61 4.91
N PHE A 167 19.15 -6.20 4.39
CA PHE A 167 18.17 -7.06 3.73
C PHE A 167 17.64 -6.43 2.42
N SER A 168 17.11 -7.25 1.50
CA SER A 168 16.59 -6.75 0.24
C SER A 168 15.32 -5.92 0.44
N ARG A 169 15.13 -4.90 -0.41
CA ARG A 169 13.92 -4.07 -0.35
C ARG A 169 12.73 -4.86 -0.89
N LEU A 170 11.55 -4.65 -0.28
CA LEU A 170 10.29 -5.10 -0.86
C LEU A 170 10.02 -4.38 -2.20
N ASN A 171 9.97 -5.16 -3.28
CA ASN A 171 9.46 -4.72 -4.57
C ASN A 171 8.17 -5.48 -4.87
N LEU A 172 7.06 -4.75 -4.99
CA LEU A 172 5.73 -5.30 -5.27
C LEU A 172 5.38 -5.06 -6.74
N SER A 173 4.85 -6.08 -7.41
CA SER A 173 4.51 -5.97 -8.83
C SER A 173 3.41 -4.92 -9.08
N HIS A 174 3.37 -4.35 -10.27
CA HIS A 174 2.37 -3.37 -10.71
C HIS A 174 2.24 -2.11 -9.83
N THR A 175 3.29 -1.76 -9.09
CA THR A 175 3.35 -0.55 -8.28
C THR A 175 4.78 -0.02 -8.15
N VAL A 176 4.94 1.17 -7.58
CA VAL A 176 6.24 1.80 -7.32
C VAL A 176 6.33 2.21 -5.86
N THR A 177 7.43 1.88 -5.20
CA THR A 177 7.68 2.24 -3.79
C THR A 177 8.71 3.36 -3.63
N SER A 178 9.41 3.73 -4.71
CA SER A 178 10.36 4.83 -4.73
C SER A 178 9.67 6.15 -4.40
N LYS A 179 10.16 6.86 -3.37
CA LYS A 179 9.64 8.17 -2.96
C LYS A 179 9.67 9.19 -4.10
N ARG A 180 10.69 9.15 -4.97
CA ARG A 180 10.79 10.03 -6.14
C ARG A 180 9.62 9.79 -7.10
N LYS A 181 9.37 8.52 -7.46
CA LYS A 181 8.30 8.13 -8.38
C LYS A 181 6.92 8.38 -7.78
N LEU A 182 6.71 8.06 -6.50
CA LEU A 182 5.47 8.35 -5.78
C LEU A 182 5.20 9.86 -5.71
N ARG A 183 6.23 10.67 -5.42
CA ARG A 183 6.11 12.12 -5.43
C ARG A 183 5.72 12.64 -6.81
N GLN A 184 6.35 12.13 -7.87
CA GLN A 184 5.99 12.48 -9.24
C GLN A 184 4.52 12.16 -9.54
N LEU A 185 4.02 10.98 -9.16
CA LEU A 185 2.60 10.63 -9.36
C LEU A 185 1.65 11.63 -8.68
N VAL A 186 1.99 12.12 -7.50
CA VAL A 186 1.18 13.07 -6.74
C VAL A 186 1.31 14.50 -7.29
N GLU A 187 2.53 14.98 -7.53
CA GLU A 187 2.80 16.34 -8.01
C GLU A 187 2.28 16.55 -9.45
N GLU A 188 2.37 15.53 -10.31
CA GLU A 188 1.85 15.54 -11.68
C GLU A 188 0.37 15.08 -11.76
N GLN A 189 -0.31 14.91 -10.61
CA GLN A 189 -1.75 14.65 -10.49
C GLN A 189 -2.26 13.37 -11.20
N PHE A 190 -1.40 12.36 -11.38
CA PHE A 190 -1.83 11.01 -11.81
C PHE A 190 -2.68 10.31 -10.73
N VAL A 191 -2.50 10.72 -9.48
CA VAL A 191 -3.26 10.26 -8.31
C VAL A 191 -3.70 11.47 -7.47
N GLU A 192 -4.75 11.31 -6.66
CA GLU A 192 -5.38 12.44 -5.96
C GLU A 192 -4.49 13.04 -4.86
N ALA A 193 -3.83 12.17 -4.09
CA ALA A 193 -3.01 12.54 -2.94
C ALA A 193 -2.15 11.35 -2.47
N TRP A 194 -1.31 11.58 -1.46
CA TRP A 194 -0.51 10.53 -0.81
C TRP A 194 -1.34 9.42 -0.16
N ASP A 195 -2.63 9.64 0.10
CA ASP A 195 -3.56 8.66 0.63
C ASP A 195 -4.49 8.07 -0.46
N ASP A 196 -4.23 8.30 -1.75
CA ASP A 196 -5.01 7.69 -2.84
C ASP A 196 -5.05 6.15 -2.69
N PRO A 197 -6.23 5.50 -2.75
CA PRO A 197 -6.38 4.06 -2.55
C PRO A 197 -5.68 3.15 -3.57
N ARG A 198 -5.09 3.73 -4.63
CA ARG A 198 -4.26 3.01 -5.62
C ARG A 198 -2.77 3.03 -5.27
N LEU A 199 -2.34 3.87 -4.34
CA LEU A 199 -0.94 3.98 -3.94
C LEU A 199 -0.55 2.91 -2.90
N PRO A 200 0.70 2.41 -2.93
CA PRO A 200 1.20 1.45 -1.95
C PRO A 200 1.59 2.12 -0.61
N THR A 201 1.13 3.35 -0.34
CA THR A 201 1.38 4.00 0.94
C THR A 201 0.51 3.36 2.02
N ILE A 202 1.00 3.31 3.26
CA ILE A 202 0.19 2.80 4.39
C ILE A 202 -1.12 3.59 4.53
N ARG A 203 -1.09 4.91 4.26
CA ARG A 203 -2.30 5.74 4.26
C ARG A 203 -3.26 5.37 3.12
N GLY A 204 -2.75 5.15 1.91
CA GLY A 204 -3.54 4.71 0.75
C GLY A 204 -4.19 3.35 0.99
N MET A 205 -3.42 2.37 1.44
CA MET A 205 -3.95 1.03 1.78
C MET A 205 -4.98 1.08 2.92
N ARG A 206 -4.77 1.91 3.94
CA ARG A 206 -5.78 2.12 5.01
C ARG A 206 -7.04 2.80 4.47
N LYS A 207 -6.91 3.80 3.60
CA LYS A 207 -8.05 4.47 2.96
C LYS A 207 -8.82 3.46 2.12
N ARG A 208 -8.11 2.63 1.34
CA ARG A 208 -8.61 1.51 0.53
C ARG A 208 -9.36 0.44 1.32
N GLY A 209 -9.11 0.32 2.63
CA GLY A 209 -9.77 -0.66 3.50
C GLY A 209 -8.94 -1.90 3.83
N TYR A 210 -7.62 -1.88 3.60
CA TYR A 210 -6.75 -3.01 3.94
C TYR A 210 -6.60 -3.10 5.47
N PRO A 211 -6.89 -4.27 6.07
CA PRO A 211 -6.72 -4.46 7.50
C PRO A 211 -5.23 -4.54 7.86
N PRO A 212 -4.81 -3.96 9.00
CA PRO A 212 -3.40 -3.97 9.39
C PRO A 212 -2.84 -5.39 9.63
N GLU A 213 -3.69 -6.35 10.00
CA GLU A 213 -3.35 -7.77 10.10
C GLU A 213 -2.89 -8.34 8.76
N ALA A 214 -3.52 -7.96 7.65
CA ALA A 214 -3.15 -8.45 6.33
C ALA A 214 -1.77 -7.97 5.91
N LEU A 215 -1.39 -6.72 6.26
CA LEU A 215 -0.05 -6.21 5.97
C LEU A 215 1.02 -6.93 6.79
N ARG A 216 0.74 -7.23 8.08
CA ARG A 216 1.66 -8.02 8.92
C ARG A 216 1.83 -9.44 8.37
N LYS A 217 0.72 -10.10 8.06
CA LYS A 217 0.73 -11.44 7.46
C LYS A 217 1.48 -11.47 6.13
N PHE A 218 1.27 -10.46 5.29
CA PHE A 218 2.00 -10.30 4.04
C PHE A 218 3.52 -10.17 4.28
N SER A 219 3.94 -9.36 5.26
CA SER A 219 5.36 -9.25 5.64
C SER A 219 5.95 -10.57 6.15
N GLU A 220 5.18 -11.36 6.91
CA GLU A 220 5.60 -12.69 7.38
C GLU A 220 5.78 -13.68 6.22
N ILE A 221 4.87 -13.67 5.24
CA ILE A 221 4.90 -14.57 4.07
C ILE A 221 6.06 -14.24 3.14
N VAL A 222 6.28 -12.95 2.85
CA VAL A 222 7.39 -12.51 1.98
C VAL A 222 8.74 -12.83 2.63
N GLY A 223 8.81 -12.76 3.96
CA GLY A 223 10.02 -13.01 4.71
C GLY A 223 11.10 -11.95 4.46
N ILE A 224 12.31 -12.25 4.95
CA ILE A 224 13.47 -11.37 4.85
C ILE A 224 14.57 -12.15 4.14
N SER A 225 15.11 -11.58 3.06
CA SER A 225 16.22 -12.17 2.32
C SER A 225 17.26 -11.13 1.96
N ARG A 226 18.38 -11.57 1.37
CA ARG A 226 19.43 -10.69 0.79
C ARG A 226 19.40 -10.69 -0.73
N SER A 227 18.38 -11.28 -1.33
CA SER A 227 18.23 -11.35 -2.78
C SER A 227 17.07 -10.48 -3.21
N ASP A 228 17.27 -9.68 -4.26
CA ASP A 228 16.19 -8.90 -4.83
C ASP A 228 15.18 -9.81 -5.53
N SER A 229 13.91 -9.57 -5.29
CA SER A 229 12.80 -10.27 -5.95
C SER A 229 11.60 -9.34 -6.09
N ILE A 230 10.74 -9.64 -7.06
CA ILE A 230 9.48 -8.97 -7.25
C ILE A 230 8.39 -9.87 -6.70
N ILE A 231 7.68 -9.40 -5.70
CA ILE A 231 6.56 -10.09 -5.08
C ILE A 231 5.30 -9.79 -5.89
N ASP A 232 4.52 -10.82 -6.24
CA ASP A 232 3.23 -10.60 -6.93
C ASP A 232 2.24 -9.91 -6.00
N MET A 233 1.60 -8.84 -6.48
CA MET A 233 0.51 -8.13 -5.82
C MET A 233 -0.63 -9.07 -5.37
N SER A 234 -0.84 -10.20 -6.07
CA SER A 234 -1.85 -11.20 -5.68
C SER A 234 -1.65 -11.72 -4.26
N ILE A 235 -0.40 -11.88 -3.79
CA ILE A 235 -0.08 -12.39 -2.45
C ILE A 235 -0.57 -11.40 -1.38
N LEU A 236 -0.38 -10.09 -1.61
CA LEU A 236 -0.90 -9.05 -0.73
C LEU A 236 -2.43 -9.07 -0.71
N GLU A 237 -3.06 -9.15 -1.88
CA GLU A 237 -4.51 -9.20 -1.99
C GLU A 237 -5.12 -10.48 -1.36
N GLU A 238 -4.43 -11.62 -1.44
CA GLU A 238 -4.82 -12.85 -0.76
C GLU A 238 -4.80 -12.70 0.76
N CYS A 239 -3.76 -12.08 1.32
CA CYS A 239 -3.72 -11.76 2.75
C CYS A 239 -4.91 -10.87 3.16
N VAL A 240 -5.26 -9.88 2.34
CA VAL A 240 -6.42 -9.01 2.57
C VAL A 240 -7.72 -9.81 2.50
N ARG A 241 -7.92 -10.62 1.46
CA ARG A 241 -9.12 -11.45 1.28
C ARG A 241 -9.29 -12.43 2.44
N GLU A 242 -8.21 -13.03 2.93
CA GLU A 242 -8.27 -13.99 4.03
C GLU A 242 -8.77 -13.33 5.32
N ILE A 243 -8.15 -12.20 5.70
CA ILE A 243 -8.54 -11.48 6.92
C ILE A 243 -9.97 -10.94 6.81
N LEU A 244 -10.35 -10.40 5.65
CA LEU A 244 -11.71 -9.89 5.44
C LEU A 244 -12.74 -11.01 5.36
N ASN A 245 -12.42 -12.18 4.80
CA ASN A 245 -13.35 -13.31 4.77
C ASN A 245 -13.75 -13.74 6.19
N ALA A 246 -12.81 -13.70 7.15
CA ALA A 246 -13.09 -14.07 8.54
C ALA A 246 -13.88 -13.01 9.31
N LYS A 247 -13.66 -11.71 9.00
CA LYS A 247 -14.17 -10.59 9.81
C LYS A 247 -15.37 -9.85 9.21
N SER A 248 -15.48 -9.75 7.89
CA SER A 248 -16.49 -8.90 7.25
C SER A 248 -17.88 -9.51 7.31
N LEU A 249 -18.85 -8.68 7.66
CA LEU A 249 -20.27 -9.00 7.53
C LEU A 249 -20.69 -9.03 6.06
N ARG A 250 -21.65 -9.89 5.72
CA ARG A 250 -22.06 -10.20 4.34
C ARG A 250 -23.41 -9.60 4.00
N TYR A 251 -23.42 -8.72 3.01
CA TYR A 251 -24.62 -8.06 2.48
C TYR A 251 -24.81 -8.38 1.00
N MET A 252 -26.00 -8.11 0.47
CA MET A 252 -26.30 -8.23 -0.95
C MET A 252 -26.32 -6.85 -1.60
N ALA A 253 -25.60 -6.73 -2.71
CA ALA A 253 -25.65 -5.59 -3.61
C ALA A 253 -25.50 -6.07 -5.05
N VAL A 254 -26.26 -5.46 -5.96
CA VAL A 254 -26.27 -5.76 -7.38
C VAL A 254 -25.64 -4.59 -8.14
N ILE A 255 -24.53 -4.83 -8.84
CA ILE A 255 -23.76 -3.79 -9.55
C ILE A 255 -24.35 -3.50 -10.94
N ASP A 256 -24.70 -4.53 -11.71
CA ASP A 256 -25.31 -4.41 -13.03
C ASP A 256 -26.73 -5.00 -13.00
N PRO A 257 -27.74 -4.23 -12.57
CA PRO A 257 -29.06 -4.76 -12.28
C PRO A 257 -29.85 -5.14 -13.53
N VAL A 258 -30.43 -6.35 -13.53
CA VAL A 258 -31.50 -6.77 -14.43
C VAL A 258 -32.75 -7.14 -13.61
N LYS A 259 -33.91 -6.66 -14.04
CA LYS A 259 -35.17 -6.83 -13.31
C LYS A 259 -35.69 -8.26 -13.48
N VAL A 260 -36.13 -8.88 -12.39
CA VAL A 260 -36.86 -10.15 -12.40
C VAL A 260 -38.22 -9.95 -11.73
N VAL A 261 -39.28 -10.44 -12.39
CA VAL A 261 -40.65 -10.45 -11.86
C VAL A 261 -41.03 -11.89 -11.52
N ILE A 262 -41.27 -12.15 -10.24
CA ILE A 262 -41.74 -13.45 -9.74
C ILE A 262 -43.27 -13.49 -9.89
N THR A 263 -43.76 -14.21 -10.89
CA THR A 263 -45.16 -14.11 -11.35
C THR A 263 -46.17 -14.74 -10.39
N ASN A 264 -45.75 -15.76 -9.62
CA ASN A 264 -46.56 -16.43 -8.61
C ASN A 264 -46.26 -15.97 -7.17
N PHE A 265 -45.65 -14.79 -7.00
CA PHE A 265 -45.36 -14.23 -5.68
C PHE A 265 -46.65 -13.77 -4.98
N PRO A 266 -46.81 -13.96 -3.65
CA PRO A 266 -47.94 -13.41 -2.90
C PRO A 266 -47.98 -11.87 -2.98
N GLU A 267 -49.13 -11.27 -2.66
CA GLU A 267 -49.29 -9.80 -2.66
C GLU A 267 -48.42 -9.13 -1.59
N GLU A 268 -48.18 -9.80 -0.46
CA GLU A 268 -47.41 -9.28 0.66
C GLU A 268 -45.89 -9.57 0.51
N GLU A 269 -45.06 -8.67 1.04
CA GLU A 269 -43.61 -8.87 1.11
C GLU A 269 -43.24 -10.00 2.10
N ILE A 270 -42.20 -10.77 1.78
CA ILE A 270 -41.68 -11.82 2.66
C ILE A 270 -40.42 -11.29 3.35
N LEU A 271 -40.42 -11.35 4.68
CA LEU A 271 -39.30 -10.92 5.52
C LEU A 271 -38.53 -12.13 6.06
N ASN A 272 -37.25 -12.25 5.70
CA ASN A 272 -36.39 -13.33 6.16
C ASN A 272 -35.32 -12.83 7.12
N PHE A 273 -35.12 -13.54 8.23
CA PHE A 273 -34.04 -13.28 9.18
C PHE A 273 -32.79 -14.10 8.81
N VAL A 274 -31.71 -13.41 8.46
CA VAL A 274 -30.49 -14.02 7.91
C VAL A 274 -29.27 -13.61 8.74
N THR A 275 -28.39 -14.56 9.05
CA THR A 275 -27.08 -14.25 9.68
C THR A 275 -26.17 -13.51 8.72
N LEU A 276 -25.55 -12.44 9.20
CA LEU A 276 -24.58 -11.63 8.44
C LEU A 276 -23.25 -12.35 8.22
N ASN A 277 -22.93 -13.38 9.01
CA ASN A 277 -21.75 -14.20 8.76
C ASN A 277 -22.05 -15.67 9.07
N THR A 278 -22.03 -16.53 8.05
CA THR A 278 -22.31 -17.96 8.24
C THR A 278 -21.17 -18.73 8.90
N GLN A 279 -19.98 -18.12 9.02
CA GLN A 279 -18.82 -18.72 9.68
C GLN A 279 -18.79 -18.42 11.18
N ASP A 280 -19.65 -17.52 11.65
CA ASP A 280 -19.72 -17.07 13.03
C ASP A 280 -21.15 -17.28 13.57
N PRO A 281 -21.35 -18.25 14.49
CA PRO A 281 -22.66 -18.52 15.09
C PRO A 281 -23.27 -17.32 15.84
N ASP A 282 -22.43 -16.43 16.36
CA ASP A 282 -22.84 -15.26 17.16
C ASP A 282 -22.97 -14.00 16.29
N ALA A 283 -22.82 -14.13 14.98
CA ALA A 283 -22.93 -13.00 14.06
C ALA A 283 -24.32 -12.36 14.12
N PRO A 284 -24.38 -11.02 13.97
CA PRO A 284 -25.65 -10.31 13.94
C PRO A 284 -26.52 -10.82 12.80
N LYS A 285 -27.83 -10.73 12.98
CA LYS A 285 -28.81 -11.05 11.95
C LYS A 285 -29.41 -9.78 11.37
N ARG A 286 -29.89 -9.86 10.14
CA ARG A 286 -30.64 -8.80 9.48
C ARG A 286 -31.92 -9.33 8.85
N ASN A 287 -32.81 -8.39 8.55
CA ASN A 287 -33.95 -8.61 7.71
C ASN A 287 -33.57 -8.51 6.23
N VAL A 288 -34.01 -9.48 5.44
CA VAL A 288 -33.91 -9.49 3.97
C VAL A 288 -35.32 -9.48 3.41
N HIS A 289 -35.67 -8.44 2.67
CA HIS A 289 -37.00 -8.24 2.07
C HIS A 289 -37.05 -8.91 0.70
N LEU A 290 -37.92 -9.90 0.53
CA LEU A 290 -38.27 -10.46 -0.77
C LEU A 290 -39.62 -9.92 -1.22
N THR A 291 -39.64 -9.39 -2.44
CA THR A 291 -40.82 -8.80 -3.06
C THR A 291 -41.05 -9.42 -4.43
N LYS A 292 -42.24 -9.18 -5.01
CA LYS A 292 -42.61 -9.65 -6.35
C LYS A 292 -41.57 -9.29 -7.41
N GLU A 293 -40.99 -8.10 -7.31
CA GLU A 293 -39.96 -7.62 -8.20
C GLU A 293 -38.62 -7.56 -7.47
N ILE A 294 -37.57 -8.10 -8.10
CA ILE A 294 -36.20 -8.07 -7.61
C ILE A 294 -35.24 -7.65 -8.71
N TYR A 295 -34.02 -7.31 -8.33
CA TYR A 295 -32.88 -7.19 -9.23
C TYR A 295 -31.87 -8.29 -8.94
N ILE A 296 -31.25 -8.81 -10.00
CA ILE A 296 -30.09 -9.71 -9.96
C ILE A 296 -28.98 -9.11 -10.82
N GLU A 297 -27.75 -9.64 -10.73
CA GLU A 297 -26.72 -9.25 -11.69
C GLU A 297 -27.10 -9.69 -13.10
N ARG A 298 -26.85 -8.83 -14.08
CA ARG A 298 -26.98 -9.17 -15.50
C ARG A 298 -26.18 -10.41 -15.86
N SER A 299 -24.97 -10.55 -15.30
CA SER A 299 -24.10 -11.72 -15.48
C SER A 299 -24.64 -13.03 -14.90
N ASP A 300 -25.69 -12.97 -14.07
CA ASP A 300 -26.38 -14.15 -13.52
C ASP A 300 -27.51 -14.67 -14.41
N PHE A 301 -27.80 -14.00 -15.53
CA PHE A 301 -28.73 -14.48 -16.54
C PHE A 301 -28.05 -14.66 -17.90
N MET A 302 -28.41 -15.72 -18.62
CA MET A 302 -27.94 -15.97 -19.98
C MET A 302 -29.06 -16.58 -20.82
N ALA A 303 -29.45 -15.92 -21.90
CA ALA A 303 -30.47 -16.42 -22.82
C ALA A 303 -30.05 -17.75 -23.48
N GLU A 304 -28.76 -17.84 -23.85
CA GLU A 304 -28.15 -19.03 -24.44
C GLU A 304 -27.02 -19.55 -23.54
N PRO A 305 -27.33 -20.38 -22.53
CA PRO A 305 -26.34 -20.77 -21.53
C PRO A 305 -25.35 -21.79 -22.07
N SER A 306 -24.07 -21.62 -21.74
CA SER A 306 -23.08 -22.69 -21.91
C SER A 306 -23.36 -23.88 -20.96
N LYS A 307 -22.74 -25.04 -21.22
CA LYS A 307 -22.92 -26.26 -20.39
C LYS A 307 -22.53 -26.03 -18.93
N ASP A 308 -21.55 -25.17 -18.68
CA ASP A 308 -21.02 -24.87 -17.35
C ASP A 308 -21.69 -23.64 -16.70
N PHE A 309 -22.73 -23.10 -17.34
CA PHE A 309 -23.52 -22.01 -16.77
C PHE A 309 -24.61 -22.55 -15.84
N PHE A 310 -24.36 -22.42 -14.54
CA PHE A 310 -25.24 -22.90 -13.46
C PHE A 310 -26.20 -21.83 -12.90
N ARG A 311 -26.19 -20.60 -13.42
CA ARG A 311 -27.12 -19.54 -12.99
C ARG A 311 -28.39 -19.55 -13.84
N LEU A 312 -29.16 -18.46 -13.82
CA LEU A 312 -30.50 -18.40 -14.39
C LEU A 312 -30.45 -18.36 -15.92
N ALA A 313 -31.25 -19.20 -16.56
CA ALA A 313 -31.40 -19.22 -18.01
C ALA A 313 -32.81 -19.72 -18.35
N PRO A 314 -33.30 -19.57 -19.59
CA PRO A 314 -34.61 -20.09 -19.98
C PRO A 314 -34.80 -21.55 -19.57
N ALA A 315 -35.91 -21.85 -18.90
CA ALA A 315 -36.25 -23.17 -18.34
C ALA A 315 -35.25 -23.76 -17.33
N LYS A 316 -34.30 -22.98 -16.82
CA LYS A 316 -33.40 -23.36 -15.71
C LYS A 316 -33.85 -22.73 -14.40
N GLU A 317 -33.48 -23.40 -13.31
CA GLU A 317 -33.70 -22.97 -11.94
C GLU A 317 -32.41 -22.45 -11.30
N VAL A 318 -32.56 -21.48 -10.39
CA VAL A 318 -31.47 -20.97 -9.55
C VAL A 318 -32.00 -20.70 -8.14
N ARG A 319 -31.15 -20.88 -7.13
CA ARG A 319 -31.49 -20.48 -5.76
C ARG A 319 -31.17 -19.00 -5.55
N LEU A 320 -32.15 -18.25 -5.07
CA LEU A 320 -31.90 -16.93 -4.51
C LEU A 320 -31.20 -17.07 -3.16
N ARG A 321 -30.10 -16.35 -2.96
CA ARG A 321 -29.32 -16.41 -1.72
C ARG A 321 -30.23 -16.14 -0.52
N HIS A 322 -30.16 -17.04 0.48
CA HIS A 322 -31.00 -17.04 1.68
C HIS A 322 -32.52 -17.13 1.42
N ASN A 323 -32.94 -17.59 0.24
CA ASN A 323 -34.34 -17.56 -0.16
C ASN A 323 -34.74 -18.74 -1.09
N TYR A 324 -35.94 -18.65 -1.65
CA TYR A 324 -36.54 -19.64 -2.55
C TYR A 324 -35.71 -19.90 -3.82
N ILE A 325 -36.02 -21.03 -4.46
CA ILE A 325 -35.60 -21.34 -5.83
C ILE A 325 -36.58 -20.69 -6.80
N ILE A 326 -36.04 -20.06 -7.84
CA ILE A 326 -36.82 -19.50 -8.95
C ILE A 326 -36.49 -20.22 -10.26
N GLN A 327 -37.48 -20.33 -11.15
CA GLN A 327 -37.34 -20.85 -12.51
C GLN A 327 -37.65 -19.76 -13.51
N CYS A 328 -36.77 -19.53 -14.49
CA CYS A 328 -37.08 -18.60 -15.58
C CYS A 328 -38.09 -19.22 -16.54
N ASN A 329 -39.21 -18.52 -16.76
CA ASN A 329 -40.27 -18.92 -17.68
C ASN A 329 -40.22 -18.13 -18.99
N ASN A 330 -39.88 -16.84 -18.93
CA ASN A 330 -39.80 -15.98 -20.10
C ASN A 330 -38.86 -14.78 -19.84
N PHE A 331 -38.47 -14.05 -20.88
CA PHE A 331 -37.73 -12.79 -20.75
C PHE A 331 -38.06 -11.84 -21.90
N GLU A 332 -37.83 -10.55 -21.69
CA GLU A 332 -37.94 -9.50 -22.69
C GLU A 332 -36.56 -8.94 -23.01
N LEU A 333 -36.33 -8.65 -24.29
CA LEU A 333 -35.18 -7.91 -24.78
C LEU A 333 -35.55 -6.42 -24.97
N ASP A 334 -34.57 -5.55 -24.81
CA ASP A 334 -34.69 -4.16 -25.22
C ASP A 334 -34.38 -3.97 -26.72
N ASP A 335 -34.46 -2.73 -27.19
CA ASP A 335 -34.23 -2.38 -28.60
C ASP A 335 -32.79 -2.67 -29.08
N LYS A 336 -31.86 -2.92 -28.15
CA LYS A 336 -30.46 -3.28 -28.45
C LYS A 336 -30.22 -4.79 -28.39
N GLY A 337 -31.25 -5.58 -28.09
CA GLY A 337 -31.13 -7.03 -27.92
C GLY A 337 -30.61 -7.45 -26.55
N GLU A 338 -30.51 -6.52 -25.58
CA GLU A 338 -30.08 -6.81 -24.21
C GLU A 338 -31.26 -7.21 -23.33
N VAL A 339 -31.03 -8.05 -22.34
CA VAL A 339 -32.11 -8.53 -21.45
C VAL A 339 -32.61 -7.39 -20.57
N LYS A 340 -33.92 -7.11 -20.69
CA LYS A 340 -34.61 -6.02 -20.01
C LYS A 340 -35.33 -6.49 -18.75
N VAL A 341 -36.15 -7.54 -18.88
CA VAL A 341 -36.96 -8.12 -17.80
C VAL A 341 -36.96 -9.64 -17.91
N ILE A 342 -36.83 -10.32 -16.77
CA ILE A 342 -36.93 -11.77 -16.68
C ILE A 342 -38.22 -12.10 -15.90
N TYR A 343 -39.02 -13.02 -16.41
CA TYR A 343 -40.21 -13.54 -15.74
C TYR A 343 -39.92 -14.92 -15.19
N ALA A 344 -40.10 -15.08 -13.89
CA ALA A 344 -39.81 -16.32 -13.19
C ALA A 344 -40.95 -16.74 -12.27
N THR A 345 -40.96 -18.00 -11.88
CA THR A 345 -41.84 -18.55 -10.83
C THR A 345 -40.98 -19.03 -9.66
N ALA A 346 -41.45 -18.86 -8.43
CA ALA A 346 -40.78 -19.33 -7.22
C ALA A 346 -41.41 -20.62 -6.70
N ASP A 347 -40.57 -21.58 -6.30
CA ASP A 347 -41.00 -22.74 -5.52
C ASP A 347 -41.07 -22.37 -4.03
N LEU A 348 -42.26 -21.99 -3.55
CA LEU A 348 -42.49 -21.51 -2.18
C LEU A 348 -42.26 -22.59 -1.10
N ASN A 349 -42.01 -23.84 -1.48
CA ASN A 349 -41.63 -24.90 -0.55
C ASN A 349 -40.11 -25.00 -0.31
N THR A 350 -39.29 -24.11 -0.89
CA THR A 350 -37.82 -24.25 -0.88
C THR A 350 -37.08 -23.28 0.06
N LEU A 351 -37.81 -22.55 0.92
CA LEU A 351 -37.19 -21.70 1.94
C LEU A 351 -36.40 -22.55 2.94
N GLY A 352 -35.09 -22.30 3.04
CA GLY A 352 -34.19 -22.99 3.96
C GLY A 352 -33.95 -24.48 3.67
N LYS A 353 -34.53 -25.05 2.60
CA LYS A 353 -34.37 -26.47 2.24
C LYS A 353 -34.22 -26.69 0.73
N ASN A 354 -33.62 -27.82 0.36
CA ASN A 354 -33.47 -28.22 -1.03
C ASN A 354 -34.79 -28.78 -1.60
N PRO A 355 -35.02 -28.66 -2.92
CA PRO A 355 -36.21 -29.21 -3.54
C PRO A 355 -36.16 -30.74 -3.57
N GLU A 356 -37.30 -31.38 -3.42
CA GLU A 356 -37.40 -32.84 -3.50
C GLU A 356 -37.35 -33.30 -4.96
N GLY A 357 -36.60 -34.36 -5.24
CA GLY A 357 -36.54 -34.99 -6.56
C GLY A 357 -35.73 -34.26 -7.65
N ARG A 358 -35.17 -33.07 -7.39
CA ARG A 358 -34.31 -32.33 -8.34
C ARG A 358 -33.13 -31.63 -7.68
N LYS A 359 -32.10 -31.30 -8.46
CA LYS A 359 -30.88 -30.61 -7.99
C LYS A 359 -30.73 -29.25 -8.65
N VAL A 360 -30.63 -28.20 -7.83
CA VAL A 360 -30.33 -26.84 -8.29
C VAL A 360 -28.87 -26.51 -7.94
N LYS A 361 -28.07 -26.24 -8.97
CA LYS A 361 -26.60 -26.09 -8.84
C LYS A 361 -26.17 -24.66 -8.51
N GLY A 362 -26.90 -23.65 -8.97
CA GLY A 362 -26.54 -22.25 -8.81
C GLY A 362 -27.20 -21.58 -7.62
N VAL A 363 -26.47 -20.66 -7.01
CA VAL A 363 -26.99 -19.69 -6.03
C VAL A 363 -26.56 -18.29 -6.47
N ILE A 364 -27.51 -17.35 -6.51
CA ILE A 364 -27.26 -15.96 -6.90
C ILE A 364 -27.70 -14.99 -5.82
N HIS A 365 -26.98 -13.88 -5.66
CA HIS A 365 -27.42 -12.77 -4.84
C HIS A 365 -28.44 -11.93 -5.62
N TRP A 366 -29.20 -11.13 -4.89
CA TRP A 366 -30.32 -10.37 -5.42
C TRP A 366 -30.67 -9.26 -4.42
N VAL A 367 -31.46 -8.28 -4.86
CA VAL A 367 -32.05 -7.27 -3.99
C VAL A 367 -33.50 -7.02 -4.38
N SER A 368 -34.36 -6.66 -3.43
CA SER A 368 -35.73 -6.25 -3.74
C SER A 368 -35.75 -4.99 -4.62
N ALA A 369 -36.66 -4.92 -5.59
CA ALA A 369 -36.74 -3.76 -6.50
C ALA A 369 -37.33 -2.50 -5.83
N ASN A 370 -38.10 -2.65 -4.75
CA ASN A 370 -38.75 -1.54 -4.03
C ASN A 370 -38.24 -1.39 -2.58
N ARG A 371 -37.44 -2.33 -2.07
CA ARG A 371 -36.77 -2.28 -0.77
C ARG A 371 -35.25 -2.36 -0.94
N ASN A 372 -34.67 -1.36 -1.59
CA ASN A 372 -33.22 -1.24 -1.79
C ASN A 372 -32.75 0.21 -1.58
N VAL A 373 -31.43 0.38 -1.55
CA VAL A 373 -30.75 1.67 -1.47
C VAL A 373 -29.80 1.78 -2.66
N PRO A 374 -29.89 2.87 -3.45
CA PRO A 374 -28.93 3.12 -4.51
C PRO A 374 -27.59 3.56 -3.92
N LEU A 375 -26.50 3.03 -4.46
CA LEU A 375 -25.13 3.34 -4.05
C LEU A 375 -24.32 3.81 -5.25
N ALA A 376 -23.46 4.80 -5.04
CA ALA A 376 -22.33 5.07 -5.92
C ALA A 376 -21.14 4.20 -5.48
N VAL A 377 -20.47 3.59 -6.45
CA VAL A 377 -19.39 2.63 -6.20
C VAL A 377 -18.15 3.01 -6.99
N THR A 378 -17.02 3.16 -6.29
CA THR A 378 -15.72 3.30 -6.93
C THR A 378 -15.03 1.94 -6.99
N PHE A 379 -14.66 1.51 -8.18
CA PHE A 379 -13.83 0.32 -8.38
C PHE A 379 -12.40 0.76 -8.61
N TYR A 380 -11.48 0.04 -7.99
CA TYR A 380 -10.06 0.22 -8.19
C TYR A 380 -9.45 -1.06 -8.75
N ASP A 381 -8.35 -0.87 -9.47
CA ASP A 381 -7.49 -1.92 -10.02
C ASP A 381 -6.01 -1.54 -9.80
N ARG A 382 -5.09 -2.39 -10.24
CA ARG A 382 -3.65 -2.11 -10.21
C ARG A 382 -3.35 -0.81 -10.94
N LEU A 383 -2.48 0.03 -10.35
CA LEU A 383 -2.15 1.36 -10.90
C LEU A 383 -1.37 1.26 -12.22
N PHE A 384 -0.59 0.20 -12.41
CA PHE A 384 0.22 -0.02 -13.61
C PHE A 384 -0.13 -1.35 -14.28
N ASN A 385 -0.13 -1.37 -15.60
CA ASN A 385 -0.28 -2.59 -16.39
C ASN A 385 1.02 -3.40 -16.48
N HIS A 386 2.18 -2.73 -16.32
CA HIS A 386 3.49 -3.38 -16.34
C HIS A 386 3.78 -4.08 -15.00
N GLU A 387 4.37 -5.28 -15.03
CA GLU A 387 4.68 -6.07 -13.83
C GLU A 387 5.75 -5.39 -12.95
N ASN A 388 6.78 -4.81 -13.56
CA ASN A 388 7.84 -4.06 -12.86
C ASN A 388 7.94 -2.60 -13.33
N PRO A 389 7.02 -1.70 -12.97
CA PRO A 389 7.13 -0.28 -13.36
C PRO A 389 8.28 0.42 -12.60
N ALA A 390 8.78 -0.18 -11.52
CA ALA A 390 9.87 0.38 -10.72
C ALA A 390 11.21 0.39 -11.47
N SER A 391 11.43 -0.50 -12.45
CA SER A 391 12.66 -0.53 -13.26
C SER A 391 12.66 0.41 -14.47
N LEU A 392 11.55 1.09 -14.77
CA LEU A 392 11.39 1.92 -15.97
C LEU A 392 11.58 3.40 -15.66
N ASP A 393 12.26 4.16 -16.51
CA ASP A 393 12.38 5.61 -16.35
C ASP A 393 11.06 6.32 -16.67
N ASP A 394 10.43 5.98 -17.81
CA ASP A 394 9.14 6.50 -18.26
C ASP A 394 7.95 5.67 -17.73
N PHE A 395 7.98 5.33 -16.44
CA PHE A 395 7.01 4.42 -15.83
C PHE A 395 5.55 4.91 -15.92
N THR A 396 5.32 6.22 -16.05
CA THR A 396 3.98 6.82 -16.19
C THR A 396 3.27 6.43 -17.49
N ASN A 397 4.01 6.05 -18.55
CA ASN A 397 3.43 5.53 -19.80
C ASN A 397 2.71 4.19 -19.62
N TYR A 398 2.93 3.50 -18.50
CA TYR A 398 2.36 2.19 -18.18
C TYR A 398 1.23 2.26 -17.17
N LEU A 399 0.73 3.46 -16.87
CA LEU A 399 -0.44 3.65 -16.01
C LEU A 399 -1.64 2.92 -16.60
N ASN A 400 -2.38 2.23 -15.73
CA ASN A 400 -3.63 1.59 -16.11
C ASN A 400 -4.73 2.66 -16.17
N PRO A 401 -5.30 2.95 -17.37
CA PRO A 401 -6.37 3.93 -17.49
C PRO A 401 -7.64 3.51 -16.75
N ASN A 402 -7.80 2.20 -16.50
CA ASN A 402 -8.90 1.61 -15.75
C ASN A 402 -8.54 1.35 -14.28
N SER A 403 -7.44 1.93 -13.76
CA SER A 403 -7.04 1.79 -12.35
C SER A 403 -8.07 2.33 -11.36
N LYS A 404 -8.97 3.21 -11.83
CA LYS A 404 -10.12 3.72 -11.10
C LYS A 404 -11.30 3.85 -12.08
N THR A 405 -12.41 3.20 -11.77
CA THR A 405 -13.67 3.36 -12.51
C THR A 405 -14.81 3.60 -11.54
N TYR A 406 -15.90 4.17 -12.05
CA TYR A 406 -17.08 4.49 -11.27
C TYR A 406 -18.26 3.66 -11.78
N GLY A 407 -19.13 3.26 -10.87
CA GLY A 407 -20.38 2.59 -11.19
C GLY A 407 -21.41 2.87 -10.11
N THR A 408 -22.53 2.16 -10.23
CA THR A 408 -23.62 2.21 -9.26
C THR A 408 -23.92 0.81 -8.76
N ALA A 409 -24.66 0.71 -7.67
CA ALA A 409 -25.23 -0.54 -7.21
C ALA A 409 -26.60 -0.30 -6.59
N LEU A 410 -27.41 -1.36 -6.55
CA LEU A 410 -28.59 -1.44 -5.70
C LEU A 410 -28.28 -2.41 -4.56
N ALA A 411 -28.32 -1.93 -3.33
CA ALA A 411 -28.03 -2.73 -2.15
C ALA A 411 -29.28 -2.95 -1.28
N GLU A 412 -29.27 -3.99 -0.47
CA GLU A 412 -30.33 -4.18 0.54
C GLU A 412 -30.33 -3.05 1.58
N ILE A 413 -31.50 -2.72 2.13
CA ILE A 413 -31.71 -1.57 3.03
C ILE A 413 -30.77 -1.59 4.24
N ALA A 414 -30.46 -2.78 4.78
CA ALA A 414 -29.61 -2.93 5.96
C ALA A 414 -28.19 -2.34 5.79
N VAL A 415 -27.75 -2.08 4.55
CA VAL A 415 -26.47 -1.41 4.27
C VAL A 415 -26.47 0.06 4.75
N SER A 416 -27.62 0.70 4.84
CA SER A 416 -27.74 2.06 5.38
C SER A 416 -27.32 2.17 6.84
N ASP A 417 -27.50 1.12 7.63
CA ASP A 417 -27.20 1.08 9.06
C ASP A 417 -25.69 0.91 9.36
N LEU A 418 -24.88 0.63 8.34
CA LEU A 418 -23.44 0.43 8.49
C LEU A 418 -22.73 1.70 8.97
N ALA A 419 -21.71 1.51 9.82
CA ALA A 419 -20.87 2.61 10.23
C ALA A 419 -19.98 3.11 9.09
N MET A 420 -19.62 4.39 9.14
CA MET A 420 -18.62 4.97 8.25
C MET A 420 -17.28 4.23 8.38
N ASN A 421 -16.59 4.03 7.26
CA ASN A 421 -15.35 3.24 7.14
C ASN A 421 -15.47 1.74 7.41
N GLU A 422 -16.67 1.23 7.67
CA GLU A 422 -16.88 -0.21 7.83
C GLU A 422 -16.63 -0.96 6.51
N VAL A 423 -15.99 -2.13 6.61
CA VAL A 423 -15.69 -3.00 5.46
C VAL A 423 -16.59 -4.22 5.51
N VAL A 424 -17.41 -4.36 4.48
CA VAL A 424 -18.36 -5.46 4.31
C VAL A 424 -18.02 -6.29 3.09
N GLN A 425 -18.53 -7.51 3.03
CA GLN A 425 -18.53 -8.31 1.82
C GLN A 425 -19.87 -8.16 1.12
N PHE A 426 -19.87 -7.66 -0.11
CA PHE A 426 -21.02 -7.84 -1.01
C PHE A 426 -20.93 -9.23 -1.62
N GLU A 427 -21.93 -10.07 -1.32
CA GLU A 427 -21.95 -11.49 -1.66
C GLU A 427 -21.73 -11.69 -3.16
N ARG A 428 -20.76 -12.54 -3.50
CA ARG A 428 -20.33 -12.85 -4.89
C ARG A 428 -19.73 -11.68 -5.69
N VAL A 429 -19.62 -10.48 -5.11
CA VAL A 429 -19.05 -9.30 -5.77
C VAL A 429 -17.64 -8.99 -5.24
N GLY A 430 -17.46 -8.84 -3.94
CA GLY A 430 -16.17 -8.39 -3.39
C GLY A 430 -16.28 -7.81 -1.99
N TYR A 431 -15.18 -7.24 -1.50
CA TYR A 431 -15.16 -6.50 -0.25
C TYR A 431 -15.21 -5.00 -0.53
N PHE A 432 -16.06 -4.28 0.20
CA PHE A 432 -16.34 -2.87 -0.02
C PHE A 432 -16.30 -2.12 1.29
N LYS A 433 -15.77 -0.89 1.24
CA LYS A 433 -15.70 0.01 2.38
C LYS A 433 -16.71 1.14 2.21
N LYS A 434 -17.49 1.42 3.26
CA LYS A 434 -18.42 2.56 3.30
C LYS A 434 -17.64 3.87 3.44
N MET A 435 -17.79 4.76 2.49
CA MET A 435 -17.09 6.05 2.42
C MET A 435 -17.97 7.23 2.79
N THR A 436 -19.27 7.15 2.49
CA THR A 436 -20.35 8.05 2.94
C THR A 436 -21.63 7.22 3.09
N ASP A 437 -22.78 7.86 3.34
CA ASP A 437 -24.07 7.16 3.49
C ASP A 437 -24.44 6.33 2.25
N GLN A 438 -24.08 6.80 1.05
CA GLN A 438 -24.42 6.17 -0.23
C GLN A 438 -23.21 5.90 -1.13
N GLU A 439 -21.98 6.08 -0.63
CA GLU A 439 -20.76 5.83 -1.41
C GLU A 439 -19.94 4.70 -0.81
N PHE A 440 -19.55 3.76 -1.67
CA PHE A 440 -18.64 2.67 -1.34
C PHE A 440 -17.47 2.65 -2.31
N HIS A 441 -16.35 2.07 -1.88
CA HIS A 441 -15.33 1.64 -2.83
C HIS A 441 -14.95 0.18 -2.64
N ARG A 442 -14.50 -0.46 -3.70
CA ARG A 442 -14.01 -1.84 -3.66
C ARG A 442 -12.63 -1.89 -2.98
N VAL A 443 -12.54 -2.60 -1.88
CA VAL A 443 -11.27 -2.94 -1.21
C VAL A 443 -10.51 -3.91 -2.10
N VAL A 444 -11.09 -5.10 -2.30
CA VAL A 444 -10.53 -6.18 -3.13
C VAL A 444 -11.67 -7.06 -3.66
N ASP A 445 -11.48 -7.65 -4.83
CA ASP A 445 -12.40 -8.65 -5.41
C ASP A 445 -12.33 -9.98 -4.65
N LEU A 446 -13.30 -10.88 -4.81
CA LEU A 446 -13.33 -12.18 -4.13
C LEU A 446 -12.26 -13.14 -4.61
N LYS A 447 -11.80 -12.99 -5.86
CA LYS A 447 -10.74 -13.79 -6.48
C LYS A 447 -9.83 -12.89 -7.31
N SER A 448 -8.61 -13.35 -7.57
CA SER A 448 -7.70 -12.66 -8.49
C SER A 448 -8.26 -12.71 -9.92
N THR A 449 -8.32 -11.55 -10.59
CA THR A 449 -8.65 -11.44 -12.02
C THR A 449 -7.40 -11.45 -12.91
N TRP A 450 -6.22 -11.21 -12.33
CA TRP A 450 -4.96 -11.04 -13.04
C TRP A 450 -4.29 -12.37 -13.45
N GLU A 451 -4.61 -13.48 -12.78
CA GLU A 451 -4.19 -14.81 -13.24
C GLU A 451 -4.79 -15.17 -14.61
N LYS A 452 -5.99 -14.66 -14.92
CA LYS A 452 -6.64 -14.86 -16.22
C LYS A 452 -6.02 -14.01 -17.34
N ILE A 453 -5.49 -12.83 -17.00
CA ILE A 453 -4.85 -11.92 -17.95
C ILE A 453 -3.45 -12.42 -18.36
N LYS A 454 -2.75 -13.19 -17.52
CA LYS A 454 -1.49 -13.86 -17.91
C LYS A 454 -1.68 -14.99 -18.95
N GLN A 455 -2.93 -15.41 -19.22
CA GLN A 455 -3.27 -16.54 -20.11
C GLN A 455 -4.00 -16.12 -21.40
N GLY A 456 -4.29 -14.84 -21.60
CA GLY A 456 -4.93 -14.30 -22.81
C GLY A 456 -4.11 -13.14 -23.36
#